data_AF-J3JDU2-F1
#
_entry.id   AF-J3JDU2-F1
#
_cell.length_a   1.000
_cell.length_b   1.000
_cell.length_c   1.000
_cell.angle_alpha   90.00
_cell.angle_beta   90.00
_cell.angle_gamma   90.00
#
_symmetry.space_group_name_H-M   'P 1'
#
loop_
_entity.id
_entity.type
_entity.pdbx_description
1 polymer ?
#
loop_
_entity_poly.entity_id
_entity_poly.type
_entity_poly.pdbx_seq_one_letter_code
_entity_poly.pdbx_strand_id
1 'polypeptide(L)'
;MLTDAFFRPHSLVVKQFDSVTDLAATIEEMNTAETYDSVWESKFLATPCWELYGRLHPEREPIVNSECSVGLKKMGFDKPRSYAMAREQWATFEEVYKAEIGYVTAGTAHEVPLSHEMSEFLEFVATTPEDEITEILGASTDTHIPIIGWETEARRETEIQFDRLAEHIEGYVTAKLEGGLDENGPKELWSRGFWESWKDDLCKHIEDNVEPAYDLTNLEPNQVEPLITEFERSDWLSKPIPPWMLGGQQGGILWSHFKKRSVAEPEQSAKVLSYLFDEDIEIDLRLDRFAKFYREERTSPGQLISLPTLLLMFVYPRTYVFYKWGLMNTFFEAFSDYSVDTGFKTAQYERLNRSLRNEVLPMIEDELQSRNSDDEMEITMLDVHSLLYILNKKYLKQ
;
A
#
# COMPACT_ATOMS: atom_id res chain seq x y z
N MET A 1 8.00 -16.33 -46.78
CA MET A 1 8.29 -16.54 -45.36
C MET A 1 8.03 -15.24 -44.63
N LEU A 2 7.01 -15.21 -43.79
CA LEU A 2 6.63 -14.14 -42.88
C LEU A 2 7.24 -14.42 -41.49
N THR A 3 8.56 -14.50 -41.42
CA THR A 3 9.28 -14.61 -40.15
C THR A 3 9.28 -13.23 -39.49
N ASP A 4 8.77 -13.13 -38.27
CA ASP A 4 8.73 -11.90 -37.45
C ASP A 4 7.90 -10.73 -38.02
N ALA A 5 6.70 -11.02 -38.54
CA ALA A 5 5.75 -10.00 -39.02
C ALA A 5 4.85 -9.43 -37.90
N PHE A 6 4.55 -8.14 -37.98
CA PHE A 6 3.76 -7.38 -36.99
C PHE A 6 2.46 -6.82 -37.60
N PHE A 7 1.31 -7.09 -37.00
CA PHE A 7 0.00 -6.58 -37.42
C PHE A 7 -0.72 -5.93 -36.21
N ARG A 8 -1.30 -4.72 -36.36
CA ARG A 8 -1.99 -3.98 -35.29
C ARG A 8 -3.32 -3.36 -35.79
N PRO A 9 -4.34 -3.25 -34.91
CA PRO A 9 -4.33 -2.18 -33.90
C PRO A 9 -3.87 -2.61 -32.49
N HIS A 10 -4.06 -3.87 -32.10
CA HIS A 10 -3.49 -4.50 -30.89
C HIS A 10 -2.75 -5.77 -31.32
N SER A 11 -1.49 -5.95 -30.90
CA SER A 11 -0.44 -6.61 -31.70
C SER A 11 -0.48 -8.14 -31.72
N LEU A 12 -0.63 -8.74 -32.91
CA LEU A 12 -0.32 -10.15 -33.15
C LEU A 12 1.13 -10.28 -33.60
N VAL A 13 1.93 -11.07 -32.85
CA VAL A 13 3.31 -11.40 -33.20
C VAL A 13 3.37 -12.81 -33.74
N VAL A 14 3.82 -12.91 -34.99
CA VAL A 14 3.87 -14.15 -35.77
C VAL A 14 5.31 -14.64 -35.83
N LYS A 15 5.59 -15.89 -35.42
CA LYS A 15 6.96 -16.43 -35.38
C LYS A 15 7.37 -17.10 -36.69
N GLN A 16 6.56 -18.04 -37.19
CA GLN A 16 6.96 -18.93 -38.28
C GLN A 16 5.80 -19.26 -39.22
N PHE A 17 5.68 -18.49 -40.29
CA PHE A 17 4.76 -18.79 -41.39
C PHE A 17 5.44 -18.61 -42.73
N ASP A 18 5.21 -19.53 -43.68
CA ASP A 18 5.84 -19.46 -45.00
C ASP A 18 5.11 -18.49 -45.93
N SER A 19 3.80 -18.31 -45.74
CA SER A 19 2.95 -17.40 -46.50
C SER A 19 1.73 -16.91 -45.72
N VAL A 20 1.03 -15.90 -46.26
CA VAL A 20 -0.28 -15.46 -45.75
C VAL A 20 -1.32 -16.59 -45.83
N THR A 21 -1.21 -17.46 -46.84
CA THR A 21 -2.10 -18.61 -46.99
C THR A 21 -1.93 -19.60 -45.85
N ASP A 22 -0.70 -19.86 -45.40
CA ASP A 22 -0.43 -20.75 -44.27
C ASP A 22 -0.93 -20.16 -42.94
N LEU A 23 -0.83 -18.83 -42.81
CA LEU A 23 -1.40 -18.09 -41.68
C LEU A 23 -2.92 -18.21 -41.67
N ALA A 24 -3.58 -17.96 -42.80
CA ALA A 24 -5.03 -18.10 -42.94
C ALA A 24 -5.49 -19.54 -42.66
N ALA A 25 -4.78 -20.55 -43.15
CA ALA A 25 -5.08 -21.95 -42.88
C ALA A 25 -4.97 -22.31 -41.38
N THR A 26 -3.95 -21.77 -40.68
CA THR A 26 -3.82 -21.99 -39.24
C THR A 26 -4.88 -21.23 -38.43
N ILE A 27 -5.28 -20.02 -38.85
CA ILE A 27 -6.38 -19.30 -38.21
C ILE A 27 -7.71 -20.05 -38.42
N GLU A 28 -7.94 -20.61 -39.60
CA GLU A 28 -9.12 -21.43 -39.90
C GLU A 28 -9.13 -22.73 -39.06
N GLU A 29 -7.97 -23.36 -38.88
CA GLU A 29 -7.78 -24.49 -37.96
C GLU A 29 -8.16 -24.10 -36.52
N MET A 30 -7.65 -22.97 -36.02
CA MET A 30 -8.01 -22.44 -34.70
C MET A 30 -9.51 -22.13 -34.60
N ASN A 31 -10.11 -21.55 -35.64
CA ASN A 31 -11.52 -21.16 -35.69
C ASN A 31 -12.48 -22.36 -35.68
N THR A 32 -12.03 -23.52 -36.17
CA THR A 32 -12.86 -24.74 -36.22
C THR A 32 -12.54 -25.73 -35.08
N ALA A 33 -11.47 -25.52 -34.34
CA ALA A 33 -11.06 -26.36 -33.23
C ALA A 33 -12.01 -26.26 -32.02
N GLU A 34 -12.33 -27.40 -31.41
CA GLU A 34 -13.16 -27.47 -30.19
C GLU A 34 -12.38 -27.14 -28.91
N THR A 35 -11.07 -27.34 -28.93
CA THR A 35 -10.18 -27.12 -27.78
C THR A 35 -8.89 -26.46 -28.21
N TYR A 36 -8.26 -25.72 -27.29
CA TYR A 36 -6.96 -25.11 -27.51
C TYR A 36 -5.85 -26.14 -27.73
N ASP A 37 -5.00 -25.92 -28.73
CA ASP A 37 -3.80 -26.70 -28.98
C ASP A 37 -2.52 -25.88 -28.73
N SER A 38 -1.73 -26.30 -27.75
CA SER A 38 -0.43 -25.71 -27.42
C SER A 38 0.58 -25.74 -28.57
N VAL A 39 0.38 -26.58 -29.60
CA VAL A 39 1.22 -26.59 -30.81
C VAL A 39 1.18 -25.24 -31.53
N TRP A 40 0.08 -24.48 -31.43
CA TRP A 40 0.00 -23.15 -32.03
C TRP A 40 0.99 -22.15 -31.39
N GLU A 41 1.45 -22.36 -30.16
CA GLU A 41 2.47 -21.52 -29.50
C GLU A 41 3.88 -21.66 -30.11
N SER A 42 4.11 -22.65 -30.98
CA SER A 42 5.32 -22.71 -31.80
C SER A 42 5.24 -21.75 -32.99
N LYS A 43 4.03 -21.46 -33.48
CA LYS A 43 3.75 -20.58 -34.63
C LYS A 43 3.51 -19.13 -34.20
N PHE A 44 2.93 -18.92 -33.02
CA PHE A 44 2.66 -17.61 -32.40
C PHE A 44 3.45 -17.43 -31.10
N LEU A 45 3.52 -16.22 -30.53
CA LEU A 45 3.85 -16.10 -29.10
C LEU A 45 2.69 -16.63 -28.25
N ALA A 46 2.97 -17.17 -27.06
CA ALA A 46 1.96 -17.84 -26.22
C ALA A 46 0.75 -16.94 -25.92
N THR A 47 0.96 -15.77 -25.30
CA THR A 47 -0.14 -14.85 -24.96
C THR A 47 -0.93 -14.35 -26.17
N PRO A 48 -0.32 -13.89 -27.28
CA PRO A 48 -1.07 -13.57 -28.50
C PRO A 48 -1.83 -14.77 -29.10
N CYS A 49 -1.33 -16.00 -28.92
CA CYS A 49 -2.04 -17.20 -29.34
C CYS A 49 -3.30 -17.43 -28.51
N TRP A 50 -3.22 -17.20 -27.20
CA TRP A 50 -4.35 -17.32 -26.28
C TRP A 50 -5.42 -16.28 -26.60
N GLU A 51 -5.01 -15.01 -26.79
CA GLU A 51 -5.91 -13.93 -27.19
C GLU A 51 -6.61 -14.25 -28.52
N LEU A 52 -5.85 -14.66 -29.55
CA LEU A 52 -6.41 -14.98 -30.86
C LEU A 52 -7.43 -16.12 -30.77
N TYR A 53 -7.10 -17.20 -30.06
CA TYR A 53 -8.03 -18.32 -29.89
C TYR A 53 -9.29 -17.90 -29.12
N GLY A 54 -9.14 -17.13 -28.04
CA GLY A 54 -10.28 -16.57 -27.29
C GLY A 54 -11.17 -15.67 -28.15
N ARG A 55 -10.58 -14.79 -28.99
CA ARG A 55 -11.35 -13.91 -29.88
C ARG A 55 -12.09 -14.66 -30.99
N LEU A 56 -11.60 -15.84 -31.40
CA LEU A 56 -12.31 -16.74 -32.32
C LEU A 56 -13.44 -17.50 -31.63
N HIS A 57 -13.37 -17.67 -30.30
CA HIS A 57 -14.30 -18.45 -29.49
C HIS A 57 -14.83 -17.71 -28.25
N PRO A 58 -15.33 -16.47 -28.39
CA PRO A 58 -15.56 -15.57 -27.25
C PRO A 58 -16.67 -16.06 -26.30
N GLU A 59 -17.56 -16.93 -26.77
CA GLU A 59 -18.67 -17.49 -25.98
C GLU A 59 -18.26 -18.62 -25.03
N ARG A 60 -17.07 -19.18 -25.20
CA ARG A 60 -16.65 -20.42 -24.50
C ARG A 60 -15.22 -20.43 -24.00
N GLU A 61 -14.38 -19.54 -24.52
CA GLU A 61 -12.97 -19.46 -24.16
C GLU A 61 -12.57 -18.05 -23.70
N PRO A 62 -11.62 -17.94 -22.78
CA PRO A 62 -11.18 -16.66 -22.25
C PRO A 62 -10.38 -15.87 -23.30
N ILE A 63 -10.57 -14.55 -23.34
CA ILE A 63 -9.77 -13.63 -24.17
C ILE A 63 -8.66 -13.05 -23.29
N VAL A 64 -7.47 -13.66 -23.34
CA VAL A 64 -6.36 -13.29 -22.46
C VAL A 64 -5.19 -12.72 -23.25
N ASN A 65 -5.02 -11.40 -23.18
CA ASN A 65 -3.84 -10.71 -23.67
C ASN A 65 -2.87 -10.32 -22.54
N SER A 66 -1.80 -9.59 -22.88
CA SER A 66 -0.80 -9.13 -21.91
C SER A 66 -1.38 -8.21 -20.85
N GLU A 67 -2.27 -7.32 -21.27
CA GLU A 67 -2.96 -6.33 -20.45
C GLU A 67 -3.95 -7.03 -19.51
N CYS A 68 -4.71 -8.02 -20.00
CA CYS A 68 -5.56 -8.88 -19.19
C CYS A 68 -4.77 -9.57 -18.07
N SER A 69 -3.56 -10.04 -18.37
CA SER A 69 -2.68 -10.67 -17.37
C SER A 69 -2.18 -9.67 -16.31
N VAL A 70 -2.06 -8.39 -16.66
CA VAL A 70 -1.74 -7.30 -15.72
C VAL A 70 -2.98 -6.91 -14.91
N GLY A 71 -4.13 -6.78 -15.56
CA GLY A 71 -5.42 -6.48 -14.94
C GLY A 71 -5.80 -7.54 -13.92
N LEU A 72 -5.73 -8.83 -14.29
CA LEU A 72 -5.96 -9.96 -13.39
C LEU A 72 -5.09 -9.85 -12.14
N LYS A 73 -3.79 -9.58 -12.33
CA LYS A 73 -2.87 -9.39 -11.22
C LYS A 73 -3.23 -8.19 -10.33
N LYS A 74 -3.63 -7.06 -10.92
CA LYS A 74 -4.10 -5.90 -10.14
C LYS A 74 -5.33 -6.24 -9.31
N MET A 75 -6.20 -7.08 -9.86
CA MET A 75 -7.42 -7.60 -9.23
C MET A 75 -7.19 -8.80 -8.31
N GLY A 76 -5.93 -9.18 -8.02
CA GLY A 76 -5.59 -10.23 -7.04
C GLY A 76 -5.44 -11.64 -7.58
N PHE A 77 -5.59 -11.83 -8.88
CA PHE A 77 -5.44 -13.14 -9.51
C PHE A 77 -3.99 -13.42 -9.89
N ASP A 78 -3.67 -14.70 -9.99
CA ASP A 78 -2.36 -15.11 -10.48
C ASP A 78 -2.18 -14.75 -11.96
N LYS A 79 -0.96 -14.31 -12.29
CA LYS A 79 -0.58 -14.14 -13.69
C LYS A 79 -0.48 -15.52 -14.36
N PRO A 80 -1.32 -15.85 -15.36
CA PRO A 80 -1.31 -17.18 -15.94
C PRO A 80 -0.01 -17.46 -16.70
N ARG A 81 0.58 -18.63 -16.47
CA ARG A 81 1.81 -19.09 -17.13
C ARG A 81 1.56 -20.14 -18.22
N SER A 82 0.32 -20.57 -18.37
CA SER A 82 -0.15 -21.51 -19.38
C SER A 82 -1.61 -21.21 -19.72
N TYR A 83 -2.09 -21.69 -20.87
CA TYR A 83 -3.49 -21.54 -21.25
C TYR A 83 -4.45 -22.22 -20.27
N ALA A 84 -4.08 -23.38 -19.72
CA ALA A 84 -4.89 -24.08 -18.72
C ALA A 84 -5.07 -23.24 -17.44
N MET A 85 -3.98 -22.65 -16.94
CA MET A 85 -4.06 -21.69 -15.83
C MET A 85 -4.87 -20.45 -16.20
N ALA A 86 -4.74 -19.96 -17.44
CA ALA A 86 -5.51 -18.82 -17.91
C ALA A 86 -7.01 -19.10 -17.85
N ARG A 87 -7.45 -20.31 -18.25
CA ARG A 87 -8.85 -20.73 -18.12
C ARG A 87 -9.33 -20.82 -16.68
N GLU A 88 -8.54 -21.40 -15.78
CA GLU A 88 -8.87 -21.53 -14.36
C GLU A 88 -9.02 -20.16 -13.69
N GLN A 89 -8.03 -19.28 -13.90
CA GLN A 89 -8.05 -17.93 -13.36
C GLN A 89 -9.20 -17.10 -13.96
N TRP A 90 -9.46 -17.24 -15.26
CA TRP A 90 -10.58 -16.56 -15.91
C TRP A 90 -11.93 -17.01 -15.36
N ALA A 91 -12.14 -18.31 -15.17
CA ALA A 91 -13.38 -18.82 -14.59
C ALA A 91 -13.58 -18.31 -13.16
N THR A 92 -12.50 -18.23 -12.37
CA THR A 92 -12.56 -17.67 -11.02
C THR A 92 -12.90 -16.18 -11.05
N PHE A 93 -12.25 -15.42 -11.94
CA PHE A 93 -12.53 -14.00 -12.15
C PHE A 93 -13.95 -13.76 -12.68
N GLU A 94 -14.47 -14.62 -13.55
CA GLU A 94 -15.82 -14.55 -14.12
C GLU A 94 -16.90 -14.64 -13.03
N GLU A 95 -16.76 -15.57 -12.08
CA GLU A 95 -17.69 -15.73 -10.98
C GLU A 95 -17.78 -14.45 -10.13
N VAL A 96 -16.62 -13.85 -9.83
CA VAL A 96 -16.59 -12.62 -9.03
C VAL A 96 -17.06 -11.40 -9.84
N TYR A 97 -16.63 -11.29 -11.10
CA TYR A 97 -17.09 -10.24 -12.00
C TYR A 97 -18.62 -10.21 -12.10
N LYS A 98 -19.26 -11.37 -12.27
CA LYS A 98 -20.73 -11.48 -12.29
C LYS A 98 -21.37 -11.10 -10.96
N ALA A 99 -20.75 -11.44 -9.84
CA ALA A 99 -21.28 -11.15 -8.51
C ALA A 99 -21.27 -9.64 -8.20
N GLU A 100 -20.17 -8.97 -8.54
CA GLU A 100 -19.92 -7.58 -8.13
C GLU A 100 -20.32 -6.56 -9.20
N ILE A 101 -20.01 -6.83 -10.47
CA ILE A 101 -20.22 -5.90 -11.59
C ILE A 101 -21.46 -6.30 -12.40
N GLY A 102 -21.64 -7.60 -12.61
CA GLY A 102 -22.67 -8.16 -13.49
C GLY A 102 -22.29 -8.04 -14.97
N TYR A 103 -23.10 -8.67 -15.84
CA TYR A 103 -22.88 -8.65 -17.29
C TYR A 103 -23.49 -7.38 -17.89
N VAL A 104 -22.72 -6.30 -17.89
CA VAL A 104 -23.19 -4.91 -18.08
C VAL A 104 -23.76 -4.68 -19.47
N THR A 105 -23.18 -5.31 -20.50
CA THR A 105 -23.63 -5.13 -21.88
C THR A 105 -24.82 -6.02 -22.25
N ALA A 106 -25.20 -6.99 -21.40
CA ALA A 106 -26.31 -7.90 -21.66
C ALA A 106 -27.65 -7.17 -21.84
N GLY A 107 -28.36 -7.45 -22.93
CA GLY A 107 -29.64 -6.83 -23.26
C GLY A 107 -29.54 -5.38 -23.74
N THR A 108 -28.33 -4.85 -23.97
CA THR A 108 -28.12 -3.48 -24.46
C THR A 108 -27.92 -3.45 -25.98
N ALA A 109 -27.90 -2.25 -26.58
CA ALA A 109 -27.59 -2.08 -27.99
C ALA A 109 -26.11 -2.39 -28.35
N HIS A 110 -25.26 -2.61 -27.35
CA HIS A 110 -23.84 -2.88 -27.47
C HIS A 110 -23.46 -4.21 -26.82
N GLU A 111 -24.40 -5.15 -26.73
CA GLU A 111 -24.16 -6.49 -26.18
C GLU A 111 -23.01 -7.19 -26.92
N VAL A 112 -21.98 -7.56 -26.15
CA VAL A 112 -20.82 -8.35 -26.59
C VAL A 112 -20.69 -9.57 -25.68
N PRO A 113 -20.07 -10.68 -26.11
CA PRO A 113 -19.87 -11.85 -25.26
C PRO A 113 -19.18 -11.50 -23.95
N LEU A 114 -19.53 -12.16 -22.85
CA LEU A 114 -19.02 -11.83 -21.50
C LEU A 114 -17.49 -11.85 -21.45
N SER A 115 -16.84 -12.81 -22.13
CA SER A 115 -15.37 -12.87 -22.20
C SER A 115 -14.77 -11.63 -22.88
N HIS A 116 -15.49 -11.01 -23.81
CA HIS A 116 -15.07 -9.77 -24.45
C HIS A 116 -15.20 -8.59 -23.48
N GLU A 117 -16.34 -8.47 -22.81
CA GLU A 117 -16.57 -7.43 -21.80
C GLU A 117 -15.52 -7.48 -20.68
N MET A 118 -15.27 -8.68 -20.14
CA MET A 118 -14.24 -8.91 -19.12
C MET A 118 -12.83 -8.57 -19.62
N SER A 119 -12.50 -8.89 -20.87
CA SER A 119 -11.20 -8.53 -21.48
C SER A 119 -11.02 -7.02 -21.53
N GLU A 120 -12.02 -6.29 -22.03
CA GLU A 120 -11.97 -4.83 -22.13
C GLU A 120 -11.92 -4.18 -20.74
N PHE A 121 -12.63 -4.75 -19.76
CA PHE A 121 -12.56 -4.32 -18.36
C PHE A 121 -11.15 -4.51 -17.78
N LEU A 122 -10.55 -5.69 -17.95
CA LEU A 122 -9.21 -5.96 -17.45
C LEU A 122 -8.15 -5.10 -18.17
N GLU A 123 -8.34 -4.82 -19.45
CA GLU A 123 -7.50 -3.88 -20.19
C GLU A 123 -7.63 -2.46 -19.64
N PHE A 124 -8.85 -1.98 -19.40
CA PHE A 124 -9.11 -0.70 -18.74
C PHE A 124 -8.41 -0.62 -17.38
N VAL A 125 -8.54 -1.63 -16.53
CA VAL A 125 -7.85 -1.70 -15.22
C VAL A 125 -6.32 -1.72 -15.40
N ALA A 126 -5.81 -2.40 -16.42
CA ALA A 126 -4.37 -2.49 -16.66
C ALA A 126 -3.77 -1.16 -17.13
N THR A 127 -4.45 -0.45 -18.04
CA THR A 127 -3.86 0.67 -18.78
C THR A 127 -4.25 2.05 -18.26
N THR A 128 -5.38 2.18 -17.58
CA THR A 128 -5.86 3.48 -17.12
C THR A 128 -5.18 3.86 -15.80
N PRO A 129 -4.55 5.04 -15.71
CA PRO A 129 -4.05 5.57 -14.46
C PRO A 129 -5.16 5.68 -13.40
N GLU A 130 -4.82 5.39 -12.15
CA GLU A 130 -5.77 5.34 -11.02
C GLU A 130 -6.52 6.67 -10.83
N ASP A 131 -5.84 7.80 -11.05
CA ASP A 131 -6.43 9.14 -11.02
C ASP A 131 -7.47 9.38 -12.13
N GLU A 132 -7.25 8.80 -13.30
CA GLU A 132 -8.19 8.87 -14.44
C GLU A 132 -9.38 7.91 -14.23
N ILE A 133 -9.18 6.74 -13.61
CA ILE A 133 -10.28 5.84 -13.20
C ILE A 133 -11.20 6.55 -12.19
N THR A 134 -10.63 7.22 -11.20
CA THR A 134 -11.38 8.01 -10.20
C THR A 134 -12.12 9.19 -10.82
N GLU A 135 -11.53 9.85 -11.83
CA GLU A 135 -12.17 10.94 -12.57
C GLU A 135 -13.33 10.45 -13.45
N ILE A 136 -13.16 9.31 -14.14
CA ILE A 136 -14.16 8.73 -15.05
C ILE A 136 -15.36 8.13 -14.29
N LEU A 137 -15.10 7.38 -13.22
CA LEU A 137 -16.13 6.67 -12.47
C LEU A 137 -16.75 7.54 -11.36
N GLY A 138 -16.10 8.65 -11.00
CA GLY A 138 -16.49 9.52 -9.90
C GLY A 138 -16.22 8.88 -8.55
N ALA A 139 -15.42 9.56 -7.71
CA ALA A 139 -14.94 9.10 -6.40
C ALA A 139 -16.03 8.70 -5.37
N SER A 140 -17.32 8.77 -5.71
CA SER A 140 -18.45 8.55 -4.81
C SER A 140 -19.64 7.86 -5.48
N THR A 141 -19.43 7.09 -6.56
CA THR A 141 -20.50 6.29 -7.15
C THR A 141 -20.45 4.86 -6.62
N ASP A 142 -21.61 4.22 -6.44
CA ASP A 142 -21.71 2.79 -6.07
C ASP A 142 -20.98 1.84 -7.06
N THR A 143 -20.55 2.35 -8.21
CA THR A 143 -19.74 1.66 -9.23
C THR A 143 -18.22 1.80 -9.06
N HIS A 144 -17.74 2.78 -8.32
CA HIS A 144 -16.29 2.98 -8.04
C HIS A 144 -15.81 2.09 -6.89
N ILE A 145 -16.70 1.81 -5.92
CA ILE A 145 -16.40 1.07 -4.69
C ILE A 145 -16.01 -0.40 -4.96
N PRO A 146 -16.65 -1.16 -5.89
CA PRO A 146 -16.28 -2.56 -6.12
C PRO A 146 -14.92 -2.73 -6.82
N ILE A 147 -14.49 -1.79 -7.67
CA ILE A 147 -13.24 -1.92 -8.46
C ILE A 147 -12.02 -1.59 -7.59
N ILE A 148 -12.06 -0.48 -6.83
CA ILE A 148 -10.97 -0.14 -5.90
C ILE A 148 -10.99 -1.03 -4.66
N GLY A 149 -12.17 -1.35 -4.12
CA GLY A 149 -12.29 -2.24 -2.97
C GLY A 149 -11.61 -3.60 -3.21
N TRP A 150 -11.67 -4.09 -4.45
CA TRP A 150 -11.08 -5.37 -4.83
C TRP A 150 -9.59 -5.29 -5.19
N GLU A 151 -9.08 -4.20 -5.79
CA GLU A 151 -7.62 -3.95 -5.86
C GLU A 151 -7.02 -3.82 -4.45
N THR A 152 -7.74 -3.17 -3.54
CA THR A 152 -7.35 -3.00 -2.14
C THR A 152 -7.37 -4.34 -1.41
N GLU A 153 -8.37 -5.21 -1.64
CA GLU A 153 -8.47 -6.59 -1.11
C GLU A 153 -7.39 -7.53 -1.67
N ALA A 154 -7.17 -7.51 -2.98
CA ALA A 154 -6.12 -8.23 -3.68
C ALA A 154 -4.71 -7.89 -3.21
N ARG A 155 -4.42 -6.60 -3.00
CA ARG A 155 -3.14 -6.15 -2.42
C ARG A 155 -2.98 -6.61 -0.96
N ARG A 156 -4.06 -7.01 -0.26
CA ARG A 156 -3.98 -7.63 1.08
C ARG A 156 -3.45 -9.06 1.05
N GLU A 157 -3.45 -9.76 -0.10
CA GLU A 157 -3.14 -11.20 -0.16
C GLU A 157 -1.65 -11.57 -0.30
N THR A 158 -0.72 -10.62 -0.47
CA THR A 158 0.71 -10.92 -0.25
C THR A 158 1.15 -10.42 1.12
N GLU A 159 0.89 -11.22 2.15
CA GLU A 159 1.36 -10.97 3.50
C GLU A 159 2.89 -10.91 3.52
N ILE A 160 3.47 -9.85 4.10
CA ILE A 160 4.93 -9.74 4.24
C ILE A 160 5.35 -10.79 5.26
N GLN A 161 6.28 -11.67 4.90
CA GLN A 161 6.72 -12.71 5.83
C GLN A 161 7.91 -12.18 6.62
N PHE A 162 7.81 -12.20 7.95
CA PHE A 162 8.93 -11.87 8.83
C PHE A 162 9.72 -13.12 9.22
N ASP A 163 11.04 -13.03 9.12
CA ASP A 163 11.98 -14.05 9.56
C ASP A 163 13.11 -13.44 10.39
N ARG A 164 13.55 -14.19 11.43
CA ARG A 164 14.63 -13.81 12.36
C ARG A 164 14.34 -12.58 13.23
N LEU A 165 13.08 -12.17 13.33
CA LEU A 165 12.66 -11.03 14.15
C LEU A 165 12.69 -11.31 15.67
N ALA A 166 12.55 -12.59 16.07
CA ALA A 166 12.41 -13.00 17.47
C ALA A 166 13.53 -12.48 18.40
N GLU A 167 14.80 -12.62 18.02
CA GLU A 167 15.93 -12.14 18.84
C GLU A 167 15.93 -10.61 19.02
N HIS A 168 15.44 -9.88 18.01
CA HIS A 168 15.36 -8.42 18.05
C HIS A 168 14.22 -7.95 18.97
N ILE A 169 13.09 -8.67 18.95
CA ILE A 169 11.97 -8.45 19.87
C ILE A 169 12.36 -8.82 21.31
N GLU A 170 12.98 -9.97 21.52
CA GLU A 170 13.44 -10.41 22.85
C GLU A 170 14.41 -9.38 23.46
N GLY A 171 15.33 -8.85 22.65
CA GLY A 171 16.26 -7.80 23.06
C GLY A 171 15.54 -6.51 23.47
N TYR A 172 14.52 -6.10 22.70
CA TYR A 172 13.69 -4.95 23.03
C TYR A 172 12.88 -5.17 24.32
N VAL A 173 12.18 -6.30 24.46
CA VAL A 173 11.37 -6.60 25.64
C VAL A 173 12.23 -6.68 26.90
N THR A 174 13.41 -7.30 26.81
CA THR A 174 14.39 -7.31 27.91
C THR A 174 14.81 -5.89 28.27
N ALA A 175 15.10 -5.05 27.28
CA ALA A 175 15.45 -3.65 27.53
C ALA A 175 14.29 -2.86 28.14
N LYS A 176 13.03 -3.11 27.76
CA LYS A 176 11.85 -2.45 28.33
C LYS A 176 11.63 -2.87 29.79
N LEU A 177 11.68 -4.17 30.09
CA LEU A 177 11.47 -4.69 31.45
C LEU A 177 12.59 -4.31 32.43
N GLU A 178 13.83 -4.23 31.95
CA GLU A 178 14.99 -3.91 32.80
C GLU A 178 15.31 -2.40 32.85
N GLY A 179 14.42 -1.52 32.37
CA GLY A 179 14.59 -0.06 32.40
C GLY A 179 15.67 0.46 31.44
N GLY A 180 16.07 -0.32 30.44
CA GLY A 180 17.04 0.04 29.40
C GLY A 180 16.56 1.12 28.43
N LEU A 181 15.26 1.43 28.42
CA LEU A 181 14.66 2.51 27.62
C LEU A 181 14.42 3.79 28.44
N ASP A 182 14.82 3.82 29.72
CA ASP A 182 14.72 5.01 30.57
C ASP A 182 15.92 5.95 30.37
N GLU A 183 15.74 7.24 30.66
CA GLU A 183 16.76 8.29 30.44
C GLU A 183 18.13 7.96 31.07
N ASN A 184 18.12 7.26 32.20
CA ASN A 184 19.32 6.83 32.93
C ASN A 184 19.44 5.29 33.02
N GLY A 185 18.83 4.58 32.07
CA GLY A 185 18.81 3.12 32.01
C GLY A 185 20.19 2.48 31.75
N PRO A 186 20.31 1.15 31.97
CA PRO A 186 21.54 0.40 31.70
C PRO A 186 21.95 0.48 30.22
N LYS A 187 23.24 0.73 29.95
CA LYS A 187 23.77 0.98 28.59
C LYS A 187 24.27 -0.28 27.87
N GLU A 188 24.41 -1.36 28.63
CA GLU A 188 24.81 -2.69 28.20
C GLU A 188 23.67 -3.48 27.55
N LEU A 189 22.42 -3.03 27.75
CA LEU A 189 21.23 -3.64 27.16
C LEU A 189 21.14 -3.39 25.66
N TRP A 190 20.20 -4.10 25.01
CA TRP A 190 19.97 -4.03 23.57
C TRP A 190 19.78 -2.59 23.05
N SER A 191 19.18 -1.70 23.86
CA SER A 191 18.99 -0.28 23.54
C SER A 191 20.28 0.53 23.43
N ARG A 192 21.39 0.04 24.02
CA ARG A 192 22.71 0.69 24.03
C ARG A 192 22.69 2.14 24.52
N GLY A 193 21.87 2.41 25.55
CA GLY A 193 21.68 3.75 26.12
C GLY A 193 20.81 4.68 25.28
N PHE A 194 20.07 4.15 24.30
CA PHE A 194 18.94 4.83 23.71
C PHE A 194 17.74 4.76 24.65
N TRP A 195 17.13 5.91 24.91
CA TRP A 195 16.03 6.04 25.86
C TRP A 195 14.85 6.73 25.18
N GLU A 196 13.64 6.36 25.58
CA GLU A 196 12.39 6.79 24.94
C GLU A 196 11.20 6.91 25.91
N SER A 197 11.46 7.11 27.20
CA SER A 197 10.43 7.28 28.23
C SER A 197 9.43 8.43 27.95
N TRP A 198 9.77 9.36 27.05
CA TRP A 198 8.87 10.43 26.58
C TRP A 198 7.61 9.92 25.86
N LYS A 199 7.59 8.66 25.39
CA LYS A 199 6.45 8.08 24.67
C LYS A 199 5.23 7.89 25.55
N ASP A 200 5.44 7.41 26.78
CA ASP A 200 4.36 7.20 27.73
C ASP A 200 3.72 8.53 28.13
N ASP A 201 4.55 9.57 28.29
CA ASP A 201 4.08 10.93 28.57
C ASP A 201 3.32 11.53 27.37
N LEU A 202 3.77 11.25 26.14
CA LEU A 202 3.06 11.64 24.92
C LEU A 202 1.68 10.97 24.84
N CYS A 203 1.59 9.64 25.02
CA CYS A 203 0.32 8.91 25.02
C CYS A 203 -0.67 9.49 26.04
N LYS A 204 -0.22 9.63 27.30
CA LYS A 204 -1.04 10.25 28.36
C LYS A 204 -1.46 11.66 27.99
N HIS A 205 -0.58 12.46 27.39
CA HIS A 205 -0.94 13.80 26.98
C HIS A 205 -2.04 13.82 25.91
N ILE A 206 -1.96 12.93 24.92
CA ILE A 206 -2.99 12.80 23.88
C ILE A 206 -4.33 12.42 24.51
N GLU A 207 -4.36 11.37 25.33
CA GLU A 207 -5.56 10.88 26.02
C GLU A 207 -6.17 11.93 26.96
N ASP A 208 -5.34 12.61 27.77
CA ASP A 208 -5.83 13.52 28.80
C ASP A 208 -6.16 14.92 28.28
N ASN A 209 -5.57 15.35 27.15
CA ASN A 209 -5.64 16.74 26.69
C ASN A 209 -6.11 16.91 25.25
N VAL A 210 -5.71 16.03 24.32
CA VAL A 210 -6.05 16.20 22.90
C VAL A 210 -7.42 15.59 22.61
N GLU A 211 -7.62 14.31 22.93
CA GLU A 211 -8.88 13.62 22.67
C GLU A 211 -10.11 14.31 23.31
N PRO A 212 -10.04 14.85 24.55
CA PRO A 212 -11.20 15.51 25.16
C PRO A 212 -11.44 16.93 24.61
N ALA A 213 -10.43 17.57 24.02
CA ALA A 213 -10.49 18.98 23.62
C ALA A 213 -10.81 19.18 22.13
N TYR A 214 -10.59 18.17 21.29
CA TYR A 214 -10.73 18.27 19.84
C TYR A 214 -11.55 17.11 19.27
N ASP A 215 -12.56 17.43 18.46
CA ASP A 215 -13.09 16.46 17.51
C ASP A 215 -12.14 16.43 16.31
N LEU A 216 -11.21 15.46 16.33
CA LEU A 216 -10.15 15.37 15.32
C LEU A 216 -10.70 15.07 13.92
N THR A 217 -11.92 14.55 13.79
CA THR A 217 -12.58 14.28 12.51
C THR A 217 -13.38 15.47 11.98
N ASN A 218 -13.56 16.51 12.80
CA ASN A 218 -14.30 17.72 12.45
C ASN A 218 -13.68 18.96 13.13
N LEU A 219 -12.43 19.24 12.77
CA LEU A 219 -11.69 20.39 13.28
C LEU A 219 -12.24 21.70 12.69
N GLU A 220 -12.35 22.70 13.56
CA GLU A 220 -12.65 24.08 13.18
C GLU A 220 -11.37 24.85 12.83
N PRO A 221 -11.42 25.88 11.96
CA PRO A 221 -10.25 26.65 11.55
C PRO A 221 -9.45 27.25 12.72
N ASN A 222 -10.12 27.67 13.79
CA ASN A 222 -9.47 28.24 14.98
C ASN A 222 -8.82 27.19 15.90
N GLN A 223 -9.07 25.90 15.68
CA GLN A 223 -8.48 24.80 16.46
C GLN A 223 -7.15 24.31 15.87
N VAL A 224 -6.84 24.64 14.61
CA VAL A 224 -5.64 24.16 13.91
C VAL A 224 -4.34 24.54 14.62
N GLU A 225 -4.14 25.83 14.92
CA GLU A 225 -2.92 26.30 15.58
C GLU A 225 -2.79 25.81 17.03
N PRO A 226 -3.86 25.82 17.86
CA PRO A 226 -3.86 25.17 19.17
C PRO A 226 -3.48 23.69 19.11
N LEU A 227 -4.08 22.90 18.21
CA LEU A 227 -3.79 21.47 18.06
C LEU A 227 -2.31 21.22 17.72
N ILE A 228 -1.76 21.99 16.77
CA ILE A 228 -0.32 21.88 16.41
C ILE A 228 0.57 22.21 17.61
N THR A 229 0.15 23.13 18.47
CA THR A 229 0.88 23.50 19.68
C THR A 229 0.90 22.37 20.71
N GLU A 230 -0.19 21.60 20.85
CA GLU A 230 -0.20 20.40 21.70
C GLU A 230 0.83 19.37 21.21
N PHE A 231 0.96 19.16 19.89
CA PHE A 231 1.99 18.27 19.33
C PHE A 231 3.44 18.78 19.48
N GLU A 232 3.63 20.08 19.74
CA GLU A 232 4.96 20.69 19.92
C GLU A 232 5.47 20.63 21.37
N ARG A 233 4.69 20.08 22.29
CA ARG A 233 5.10 19.96 23.69
C ARG A 233 6.45 19.25 23.81
N SER A 234 7.29 19.83 24.67
CA SER A 234 8.71 19.47 24.84
C SER A 234 9.10 19.37 26.30
N ASP A 235 8.14 19.28 27.20
CA ASP A 235 8.37 19.07 28.62
C ASP A 235 9.10 17.75 28.91
N TRP A 236 9.13 16.82 27.95
CA TRP A 236 9.75 15.48 28.07
C TRP A 236 11.10 15.36 27.35
N LEU A 237 11.48 16.33 26.52
CA LEU A 237 12.74 16.32 25.74
C LEU A 237 13.31 17.73 25.62
N SER A 238 14.64 17.86 25.54
CA SER A 238 15.29 19.17 25.32
C SER A 238 14.94 19.84 23.98
N LYS A 239 14.18 19.17 23.11
CA LYS A 239 13.69 19.63 21.81
C LYS A 239 12.28 19.09 21.58
N PRO A 240 11.39 19.81 20.86
CA PRO A 240 10.11 19.27 20.45
C PRO A 240 10.26 17.94 19.70
N ILE A 241 9.40 16.97 20.01
CA ILE A 241 9.42 15.61 19.43
C ILE A 241 9.31 15.65 17.89
N PRO A 242 8.37 16.42 17.27
CA PRO A 242 8.17 16.31 15.83
C PRO A 242 9.41 16.66 14.99
N PRO A 243 10.08 17.82 15.19
CA PRO A 243 11.33 18.12 14.50
C PRO A 243 12.43 17.07 14.71
N TRP A 244 12.52 16.49 15.91
CA TRP A 244 13.51 15.45 16.22
C TRP A 244 13.24 14.17 15.41
N MET A 245 12.01 13.66 15.40
CA MET A 245 11.62 12.46 14.65
C MET A 245 11.78 12.63 13.13
N LEU A 246 11.43 13.81 12.62
CA LEU A 246 11.55 14.16 11.20
C LEU A 246 13.01 14.36 10.73
N GLY A 247 14.01 14.16 11.60
CA GLY A 247 15.43 14.17 11.23
C GLY A 247 16.20 15.40 11.69
N GLY A 248 15.81 16.03 12.79
CA GLY A 248 16.54 17.13 13.40
C GLY A 248 16.41 18.42 12.60
N GLN A 249 17.51 18.94 12.04
CA GLN A 249 17.50 20.23 11.35
C GLN A 249 16.56 20.24 10.12
N GLN A 250 16.64 19.21 9.26
CA GLN A 250 15.76 19.10 8.10
C GLN A 250 14.31 18.85 8.51
N GLY A 251 14.11 18.07 9.58
CA GLY A 251 12.80 17.85 10.18
C GLY A 251 12.17 19.13 10.74
N GLY A 252 12.98 20.00 11.36
CA GLY A 252 12.54 21.31 11.84
C GLY A 252 12.12 22.26 10.71
N ILE A 253 12.77 22.20 9.54
CA ILE A 253 12.34 22.98 8.36
C ILE A 253 10.98 22.48 7.89
N LEU A 254 10.82 21.16 7.73
CA LEU A 254 9.55 20.56 7.31
C LEU A 254 8.40 20.88 8.27
N TRP A 255 8.64 20.74 9.57
CA TRP A 255 7.66 21.06 10.60
C TRP A 255 7.29 22.56 10.63
N SER A 256 8.28 23.44 10.49
CA SER A 256 8.06 24.88 10.41
C SER A 256 7.22 25.27 9.19
N HIS A 257 7.45 24.62 8.03
CA HIS A 257 6.66 24.84 6.83
C HIS A 257 5.22 24.36 7.00
N PHE A 258 5.03 23.17 7.55
CA PHE A 258 3.71 22.66 7.94
C PHE A 258 2.97 23.67 8.81
N LYS A 259 3.54 24.06 9.95
CA LYS A 259 2.94 25.05 10.86
C LYS A 259 2.62 26.37 10.16
N LYS A 260 3.57 26.92 9.42
CA LYS A 260 3.39 28.18 8.68
C LYS A 260 2.21 28.09 7.71
N ARG A 261 2.10 26.99 6.96
CA ARG A 261 1.00 26.79 6.02
C ARG A 261 -0.33 26.59 6.75
N SER A 262 -0.32 25.82 7.84
CA SER A 262 -1.50 25.57 8.65
C SER A 262 -2.11 26.85 9.22
N VAL A 263 -1.26 27.77 9.68
CA VAL A 263 -1.68 29.09 10.21
C VAL A 263 -2.07 30.05 9.09
N ALA A 264 -1.43 29.97 7.93
CA ALA A 264 -1.75 30.85 6.80
C ALA A 264 -3.09 30.49 6.12
N GLU A 265 -3.48 29.22 6.13
CA GLU A 265 -4.68 28.69 5.48
C GLU A 265 -5.51 27.82 6.45
N PRO A 266 -6.02 28.36 7.56
CA PRO A 266 -6.60 27.57 8.66
C PRO A 266 -7.86 26.80 8.24
N GLU A 267 -8.69 27.38 7.37
CA GLU A 267 -9.91 26.71 6.88
C GLU A 267 -9.60 25.43 6.08
N GLN A 268 -8.63 25.52 5.17
CA GLN A 268 -8.25 24.38 4.35
C GLN A 268 -7.46 23.36 5.17
N SER A 269 -6.64 23.84 6.11
CA SER A 269 -5.85 23.00 7.01
C SER A 269 -6.74 22.18 7.94
N ALA A 270 -7.78 22.79 8.50
CA ALA A 270 -8.76 22.12 9.33
C ALA A 270 -9.44 20.96 8.56
N LYS A 271 -9.88 21.21 7.32
CA LYS A 271 -10.46 20.17 6.45
C LYS A 271 -9.49 19.04 6.12
N VAL A 272 -8.23 19.37 5.84
CA VAL A 272 -7.21 18.38 5.49
C VAL A 272 -6.80 17.54 6.70
N LEU A 273 -6.66 18.15 7.88
CA LEU A 273 -6.35 17.43 9.12
C LEU A 273 -7.55 16.59 9.59
N SER A 274 -8.76 17.13 9.50
CA SER A 274 -10.00 16.37 9.77
C SER A 274 -10.07 15.11 8.93
N TYR A 275 -9.86 15.27 7.62
CA TYR A 275 -9.80 14.15 6.70
C TYR A 275 -8.62 13.22 6.99
N LEU A 276 -7.46 13.74 7.41
CA LEU A 276 -6.33 12.92 7.80
C LEU A 276 -6.66 12.05 9.01
N PHE A 277 -7.43 12.52 9.99
CA PHE A 277 -7.70 11.77 11.23
C PHE A 277 -8.94 10.88 11.16
N ASP A 278 -9.75 10.94 10.12
CA ASP A 278 -10.92 10.10 9.95
C ASP A 278 -10.53 8.64 9.63
N GLU A 279 -10.65 7.73 10.60
CA GLU A 279 -10.32 6.29 10.45
C GLU A 279 -11.31 5.51 9.58
N ASP A 280 -12.49 6.07 9.28
CA ASP A 280 -13.47 5.45 8.36
C ASP A 280 -13.06 5.60 6.89
N ILE A 281 -12.04 6.42 6.61
CA ILE A 281 -11.51 6.66 5.27
C ILE A 281 -10.21 5.88 5.06
N GLU A 282 -10.05 5.33 3.86
CA GLU A 282 -8.82 4.61 3.48
C GLU A 282 -7.57 5.48 3.62
N ILE A 283 -6.53 4.89 4.20
CA ILE A 283 -5.32 5.62 4.62
C ILE A 283 -4.57 6.24 3.45
N ASP A 284 -4.60 5.62 2.29
CA ASP A 284 -3.98 6.14 1.08
C ASP A 284 -4.62 7.45 0.62
N LEU A 285 -5.95 7.52 0.56
CA LEU A 285 -6.69 8.73 0.24
C LEU A 285 -6.39 9.86 1.24
N ARG A 286 -6.30 9.51 2.52
CA ARG A 286 -5.97 10.46 3.60
C ARG A 286 -4.59 11.06 3.42
N LEU A 287 -3.60 10.21 3.14
CA LEU A 287 -2.21 10.62 2.90
C LEU A 287 -2.05 11.41 1.60
N ASP A 288 -2.75 11.04 0.53
CA ASP A 288 -2.71 11.73 -0.76
C ASP A 288 -3.32 13.13 -0.66
N ARG A 289 -4.46 13.27 0.04
CA ARG A 289 -5.07 14.59 0.28
C ARG A 289 -4.16 15.48 1.13
N PHE A 290 -3.55 14.92 2.16
CA PHE A 290 -2.56 15.64 2.97
C PHE A 290 -1.38 16.10 2.13
N ALA A 291 -0.80 15.20 1.33
CA ALA A 291 0.33 15.50 0.47
C ALA A 291 -0.02 16.55 -0.57
N LYS A 292 -1.19 16.48 -1.22
CA LYS A 292 -1.64 17.47 -2.22
C LYS A 292 -1.69 18.89 -1.65
N PHE A 293 -2.12 19.03 -0.40
CA PHE A 293 -2.19 20.33 0.24
C PHE A 293 -0.83 20.81 0.77
N TYR A 294 -0.04 19.97 1.45
CA TYR A 294 1.22 20.39 2.07
C TYR A 294 2.46 20.27 1.18
N ARG A 295 2.33 19.75 -0.06
CA ARG A 295 3.44 19.64 -1.01
C ARG A 295 4.00 21.02 -1.37
N GLU A 296 5.31 21.16 -1.22
CA GLU A 296 6.09 22.25 -1.80
C GLU A 296 6.90 21.74 -2.99
N GLU A 297 7.24 22.62 -3.95
CA GLU A 297 8.02 22.28 -5.15
C GLU A 297 9.37 21.60 -4.86
N ARG A 298 9.93 21.79 -3.66
CA ARG A 298 11.25 21.27 -3.27
C ARG A 298 11.22 20.17 -2.21
N THR A 299 10.04 19.75 -1.73
CA THR A 299 9.98 18.71 -0.71
C THR A 299 10.12 17.34 -1.36
N SER A 300 11.06 16.52 -0.87
CA SER A 300 11.21 15.17 -1.38
C SER A 300 9.95 14.34 -1.08
N PRO A 301 9.49 13.46 -2.00
CA PRO A 301 8.27 12.68 -1.80
C PRO A 301 8.28 11.86 -0.49
N GLY A 302 9.42 11.25 -0.13
CA GLY A 302 9.54 10.49 1.12
C GLY A 302 9.44 11.34 2.40
N GLN A 303 9.81 12.63 2.35
CA GLN A 303 9.60 13.55 3.49
C GLN A 303 8.13 13.93 3.65
N LEU A 304 7.35 13.94 2.57
CA LEU A 304 5.93 14.29 2.59
C LEU A 304 5.04 13.25 3.27
N ILE A 305 5.42 11.95 3.27
CA ILE A 305 4.67 10.92 4.01
C ILE A 305 5.08 10.84 5.48
N SER A 306 6.31 11.28 5.82
CA SER A 306 6.81 11.22 7.20
C SER A 306 5.97 12.09 8.14
N LEU A 307 5.58 13.28 7.68
CA LEU A 307 4.80 14.21 8.47
C LEU A 307 3.38 13.71 8.82
N PRO A 308 2.51 13.31 7.87
CA PRO A 308 1.19 12.82 8.22
C PRO A 308 1.24 11.51 9.00
N THR A 309 2.17 10.60 8.71
CA THR A 309 2.31 9.34 9.47
C THR A 309 2.83 9.56 10.89
N LEU A 310 3.62 10.61 11.13
CA LEU A 310 3.97 11.06 12.47
C LEU A 310 2.74 11.53 13.25
N LEU A 311 1.91 12.40 12.65
CA LEU A 311 0.70 12.91 13.28
C LEU A 311 -0.28 11.76 13.59
N LEU A 312 -0.43 10.82 12.67
CA LEU A 312 -1.27 9.64 12.84
C LEU A 312 -0.77 8.73 13.97
N MET A 313 0.53 8.50 14.09
CA MET A 313 1.10 7.72 15.19
C MET A 313 0.93 8.43 16.54
N PHE A 314 0.89 9.76 16.59
CA PHE A 314 0.62 10.47 17.83
C PHE A 314 -0.83 10.30 18.26
N VAL A 315 -1.76 10.52 17.34
CA VAL A 315 -3.20 10.48 17.64
C VAL A 315 -3.71 9.05 17.82
N TYR A 316 -3.23 8.10 17.02
CA TYR A 316 -3.64 6.70 17.06
C TYR A 316 -2.41 5.80 17.24
N PRO A 317 -1.78 5.83 18.43
CA PRO A 317 -0.52 5.15 18.68
C PRO A 317 -0.63 3.63 18.56
N ARG A 318 -1.82 3.04 18.63
CA ARG A 318 -2.03 1.59 18.37
C ARG A 318 -2.25 1.24 16.90
N THR A 319 -2.56 2.22 16.05
CA THR A 319 -2.94 1.96 14.65
C THR A 319 -1.81 2.25 13.66
N TYR A 320 -1.06 3.33 13.86
CA TYR A 320 -0.14 3.84 12.85
C TYR A 320 1.29 3.94 13.36
N VAL A 321 2.26 3.61 12.51
CA VAL A 321 3.69 3.82 12.76
C VAL A 321 4.25 4.94 11.91
N PHE A 322 5.20 5.70 12.47
CA PHE A 322 5.93 6.72 11.74
C PHE A 322 6.70 6.14 10.55
N TYR A 323 6.44 6.66 9.34
CA TYR A 323 7.20 6.29 8.16
C TYR A 323 8.46 7.13 8.00
N LYS A 324 9.58 6.44 7.82
CA LYS A 324 10.80 7.02 7.25
C LYS A 324 11.49 5.96 6.43
N TRP A 325 11.73 6.25 5.15
CA TRP A 325 12.27 5.25 4.20
C TRP A 325 13.49 4.51 4.75
N GLY A 326 14.50 5.22 5.27
CA GLY A 326 15.70 4.57 5.81
C GLY A 326 15.44 3.67 7.02
N LEU A 327 14.45 3.99 7.86
CA LEU A 327 14.04 3.12 8.98
C LEU A 327 13.36 1.86 8.45
N MET A 328 12.36 2.05 7.58
CA MET A 328 11.58 0.96 6.99
C MET A 328 12.47 0.04 6.16
N ASN A 329 13.24 0.58 5.22
CA ASN A 329 14.13 -0.21 4.38
C ASN A 329 15.09 -1.07 5.21
N THR A 330 15.76 -0.47 6.20
CA THR A 330 16.72 -1.22 7.03
C THR A 330 16.05 -2.35 7.81
N PHE A 331 14.84 -2.14 8.31
CA PHE A 331 14.11 -3.14 9.09
C PHE A 331 13.59 -4.29 8.20
N PHE A 332 12.88 -3.97 7.12
CA PHE A 332 12.30 -4.96 6.23
C PHE A 332 13.38 -5.73 5.46
N GLU A 333 14.48 -5.10 5.05
CA GLU A 333 15.62 -5.80 4.44
C GLU A 333 16.31 -6.78 5.42
N ALA A 334 16.30 -6.48 6.72
CA ALA A 334 16.92 -7.33 7.72
C ALA A 334 16.04 -8.53 8.14
N PHE A 335 14.72 -8.34 8.15
CA PHE A 335 13.80 -9.25 8.83
C PHE A 335 12.63 -9.73 7.99
N SER A 336 12.56 -9.42 6.70
CA SER A 336 11.46 -9.86 5.86
C SER A 336 11.87 -10.18 4.43
N ASP A 337 10.95 -10.78 3.67
CA ASP A 337 11.06 -10.97 2.23
C ASP A 337 10.71 -9.74 1.38
N TYR A 338 10.35 -8.62 2.03
CA TYR A 338 9.85 -7.43 1.36
C TYR A 338 10.92 -6.37 1.11
N SER A 339 10.97 -5.85 -0.12
CA SER A 339 11.84 -4.74 -0.52
C SER A 339 11.10 -3.40 -0.50
N VAL A 340 11.59 -2.46 0.32
CA VAL A 340 10.98 -1.12 0.45
C VAL A 340 11.47 -0.19 -0.65
N ASP A 341 10.63 -0.01 -1.67
CA ASP A 341 10.85 1.00 -2.70
C ASP A 341 11.08 2.42 -2.16
N THR A 342 11.86 3.19 -2.91
CA THR A 342 12.04 4.63 -2.67
C THR A 342 10.89 5.44 -3.28
N GLY A 343 10.60 6.60 -2.69
CA GLY A 343 9.56 7.53 -3.15
C GLY A 343 8.35 7.57 -2.23
N PHE A 344 7.38 8.44 -2.55
CA PHE A 344 6.09 8.51 -1.85
C PHE A 344 5.15 7.49 -2.47
N LYS A 345 4.78 6.44 -1.73
CA LYS A 345 3.84 5.42 -2.15
C LYS A 345 2.90 5.10 -0.98
N THR A 346 1.71 5.66 -1.00
CA THR A 346 0.69 5.51 0.05
C THR A 346 0.28 4.05 0.26
N ALA A 347 0.03 3.33 -0.84
CA ALA A 347 -0.25 1.89 -0.79
C ALA A 347 0.89 1.06 -0.17
N GLN A 348 2.15 1.45 -0.39
CA GLN A 348 3.28 0.79 0.27
C GLN A 348 3.27 1.08 1.78
N TYR A 349 3.03 2.32 2.18
CA TYR A 349 2.90 2.64 3.61
C TYR A 349 1.79 1.84 4.27
N GLU A 350 0.60 1.76 3.68
CA GLU A 350 -0.51 0.98 4.22
C GLU A 350 -0.08 -0.48 4.48
N ARG A 351 0.56 -1.11 3.49
CA ARG A 351 1.05 -2.48 3.61
C ARG A 351 2.06 -2.64 4.73
N LEU A 352 3.07 -1.77 4.79
CA LEU A 352 4.10 -1.82 5.84
C LEU A 352 3.48 -1.59 7.23
N ASN A 353 2.59 -0.61 7.35
CA ASN A 353 1.89 -0.30 8.60
C ASN A 353 1.05 -1.48 9.06
N ARG A 354 0.29 -2.11 8.15
CA ARG A 354 -0.55 -3.26 8.46
C ARG A 354 0.27 -4.45 8.95
N SER A 355 1.35 -4.82 8.26
CA SER A 355 2.22 -5.92 8.72
C SER A 355 2.87 -5.63 10.07
N LEU A 356 3.34 -4.40 10.30
CA LEU A 356 3.89 -4.01 11.61
C LEU A 356 2.82 -4.07 12.71
N ARG A 357 1.60 -3.61 12.45
CA ARG A 357 0.50 -3.61 13.42
C ARG A 357 -0.06 -5.00 13.70
N ASN A 358 -0.19 -5.84 12.67
CA ASN A 358 -0.88 -7.12 12.78
C ASN A 358 0.07 -8.28 13.13
N GLU A 359 1.38 -8.11 12.94
CA GLU A 359 2.36 -9.18 13.19
C GLU A 359 3.38 -8.75 14.24
N VAL A 360 4.09 -7.65 14.00
CA VAL A 360 5.20 -7.24 14.89
C VAL A 360 4.71 -6.75 16.25
N LEU A 361 3.66 -5.93 16.28
CA LEU A 361 3.09 -5.42 17.54
C LEU A 361 2.58 -6.58 18.43
N PRO A 362 1.75 -7.53 17.96
CA PRO A 362 1.36 -8.70 18.73
C PRO A 362 2.54 -9.55 19.21
N MET A 363 3.58 -9.73 18.39
CA MET A 363 4.77 -10.47 18.83
C MET A 363 5.49 -9.82 20.01
N ILE A 364 5.51 -8.48 20.09
CA ILE A 364 6.05 -7.76 21.25
C ILE A 364 5.15 -7.96 22.46
N GLU A 365 3.83 -7.84 22.27
CA GLU A 365 2.83 -8.04 23.34
C GLU A 365 2.92 -9.46 23.92
N ASP A 366 2.98 -10.48 23.08
CA ASP A 366 3.10 -11.89 23.47
C ASP A 366 4.40 -12.16 24.25
N GLU A 367 5.54 -11.66 23.75
CA GLU A 367 6.83 -11.81 24.42
C GLU A 367 6.83 -11.09 25.78
N LEU A 368 6.26 -9.88 25.86
CA LEU A 368 6.13 -9.13 27.10
C LEU A 368 5.25 -9.88 28.11
N GLN A 369 4.06 -10.32 27.70
CA GLN A 369 3.10 -11.03 28.54
C GLN A 369 3.66 -12.38 29.03
N SER A 370 4.51 -13.04 28.23
CA SER A 370 5.15 -14.29 28.65
C SER A 370 6.17 -14.10 29.78
N ARG A 371 6.70 -12.88 29.96
CA ARG A 371 7.78 -12.56 30.91
C ARG A 371 7.35 -11.65 32.06
N ASN A 372 6.24 -10.94 31.92
CA ASN A 372 5.66 -10.09 32.94
C ASN A 372 4.15 -10.32 33.03
N SER A 373 3.65 -10.56 34.24
CA SER A 373 2.23 -10.81 34.51
C SER A 373 1.45 -9.55 34.92
N ASP A 374 2.09 -8.37 34.92
CA ASP A 374 1.39 -7.10 35.14
C ASP A 374 0.67 -6.67 33.84
N ASP A 375 -0.66 -6.67 33.89
CA ASP A 375 -1.56 -6.28 32.79
C ASP A 375 -1.53 -4.77 32.46
N GLU A 376 -0.67 -3.97 33.12
CA GLU A 376 -0.68 -2.50 33.00
C GLU A 376 0.28 -1.95 31.93
N MET A 377 1.21 -2.74 31.40
CA MET A 377 2.23 -2.22 30.49
C MET A 377 1.75 -2.26 29.03
N GLU A 378 1.20 -1.14 28.57
CA GLU A 378 0.69 -1.01 27.22
C GLU A 378 1.82 -0.93 26.17
N ILE A 379 1.64 -1.66 25.07
CA ILE A 379 2.52 -1.61 23.89
C ILE A 379 1.79 -0.90 22.75
N THR A 380 2.50 -0.03 22.05
CA THR A 380 1.96 0.75 20.93
C THR A 380 2.89 0.72 19.71
N MET A 381 2.46 1.29 18.59
CA MET A 381 3.31 1.49 17.41
C MET A 381 4.49 2.45 17.68
N LEU A 382 4.45 3.24 18.77
CA LEU A 382 5.64 3.97 19.23
C LEU A 382 6.73 2.99 19.67
N ASP A 383 6.39 1.86 20.28
CA ASP A 383 7.35 0.80 20.64
C ASP A 383 7.89 0.08 19.42
N VAL A 384 7.02 -0.19 18.44
CA VAL A 384 7.47 -0.70 17.13
C VAL A 384 8.47 0.27 16.50
N HIS A 385 8.21 1.58 16.56
CA HIS A 385 9.19 2.58 16.10
C HIS A 385 10.55 2.47 16.84
N SER A 386 10.60 2.10 18.13
CA SER A 386 11.86 1.83 18.85
C SER A 386 12.70 0.75 18.19
N LEU A 387 12.05 -0.38 17.85
CA LEU A 387 12.67 -1.52 17.18
C LEU A 387 13.30 -1.12 15.85
N LEU A 388 12.56 -0.35 15.05
CA LEU A 388 12.99 0.17 13.75
C LEU A 388 14.18 1.14 13.93
N TYR A 389 14.08 2.06 14.91
CA TYR A 389 15.05 3.12 15.10
C TYR A 389 16.41 2.60 15.59
N ILE A 390 16.43 1.74 16.61
CA ILE A 390 17.68 1.21 17.19
C ILE A 390 18.43 0.37 16.14
N LEU A 391 17.71 -0.45 15.37
CA LEU A 391 18.32 -1.23 14.29
C LEU A 391 19.03 -0.31 13.31
N ASN A 392 18.33 0.68 12.76
CA ASN A 392 18.89 1.63 11.81
C ASN A 392 20.09 2.40 12.39
N LYS A 393 20.06 2.81 13.67
CA LYS A 393 21.20 3.46 14.33
C LYS A 393 22.42 2.54 14.50
N LYS A 394 22.22 1.24 14.69
CA LYS A 394 23.30 0.25 14.78
C LYS A 394 24.02 0.10 13.43
N TYR A 395 23.29 0.10 12.32
CA TYR A 395 23.87 0.06 10.98
C TYR A 395 24.63 1.34 10.61
N LEU A 396 24.19 2.51 11.06
CA LEU A 396 24.89 3.78 10.83
C LEU A 396 26.22 3.93 11.60
N LYS A 397 26.55 3.00 12.52
CA LYS A 397 27.79 3.01 13.32
C LYS A 397 28.81 1.94 12.88
N GLN A 398 28.52 1.16 11.83
CA GLN A 398 29.50 0.31 11.14
C GLN A 398 30.11 1.09 9.98
#